data_AF-A0A661R6B4-F1
#
_entry.id   AF-A0A661R6B4-F1
#
_cell.length_a   1.000
_cell.length_b   1.000
_cell.length_c   1.000
_cell.angle_alpha   90.00
_cell.angle_beta   90.00
_cell.angle_gamma   90.00
#
_symmetry.space_group_name_H-M   'P 1'
#
loop_
_entity.id
_entity.type
_entity.pdbx_description
1 polymer ?
#
loop_
_entity_poly.entity_id
_entity_poly.type
_entity_poly.pdbx_seq_one_letter_code
_entity_poly.pdbx_strand_id
1 'polypeptide(L)' 'MQIPVKTHARTQMIDITSQVRRVVEDSKIQNGLVHVCSLHTTGAITINENADPAVETDILNTINKVVPWD' A
#
# COMPACT_ATOMS: atom_id res chain seq x y z
N MET A 1 2.55 8.87 -13.06
CA MET A 1 3.76 8.03 -12.85
C MET A 1 3.31 6.65 -12.42
N GLN A 2 4.06 5.59 -12.71
CA GLN A 2 3.70 4.21 -12.35
C GLN A 2 4.71 3.68 -11.33
N ILE A 3 4.22 3.04 -10.27
CA ILE A 3 5.04 2.37 -9.25
C ILE A 3 4.76 0.87 -9.38
N PRO A 4 5.65 0.07 -9.99
CA PRO A 4 5.47 -1.38 -10.04
C PRO A 4 5.68 -1.97 -8.63
N VAL A 5 4.73 -2.78 -8.18
CA VAL A 5 4.77 -3.46 -6.88
C VAL A 5 4.69 -4.96 -7.11
N LYS A 6 5.69 -5.70 -6.64
CA LYS A 6 5.73 -7.16 -6.73
C LYS A 6 5.24 -7.77 -5.43
N THR A 7 4.20 -8.61 -5.50
CA THR A 7 3.69 -9.37 -4.37
C THR A 7 4.31 -10.78 -4.34
N HIS A 8 4.32 -11.37 -3.15
CA HIS A 8 4.89 -12.70 -2.89
C HIS A 8 3.94 -13.63 -2.13
N ALA A 9 2.77 -13.13 -1.71
CA ALA A 9 1.73 -13.88 -1.04
C ALA A 9 0.34 -13.47 -1.56
N ARG A 10 -0.68 -14.30 -1.28
CA ARG A 10 -2.06 -14.08 -1.72
C ARG A 10 -2.70 -12.83 -1.09
N THR A 11 -2.45 -12.60 0.20
CA THR A 11 -2.69 -11.33 0.90
C THR A 11 -1.37 -10.82 1.46
N GLN A 12 -1.05 -9.55 1.22
CA GLN A 12 0.19 -8.93 1.66
C GLN A 12 -0.02 -7.42 1.77
N MET A 13 0.54 -6.77 2.78
CA MET A 13 0.72 -5.31 2.74
C MET A 13 2.17 -5.03 2.32
N ILE A 14 2.35 -3.99 1.52
CA ILE A 14 3.67 -3.59 1.03
C ILE A 14 3.76 -2.09 1.23
N ASP A 15 4.75 -1.67 2.02
CA ASP A 15 5.05 -0.26 2.19
C ASP A 15 5.62 0.32 0.87
N ILE A 16 4.88 1.28 0.30
CA ILE A 16 5.28 2.02 -0.91
C ILE A 16 5.69 3.48 -0.60
N THR A 17 5.85 3.84 0.67
CA THR A 17 6.13 5.22 1.11
C THR A 17 7.38 5.77 0.46
N SER A 18 8.45 4.97 0.34
CA SER A 18 9.71 5.41 -0.25
C SER A 18 9.57 5.71 -1.75
N GLN A 19 8.77 4.91 -2.47
CA GLN A 19 8.50 5.05 -3.89
C GLN A 19 7.62 6.27 -4.16
N VAL A 20 6.58 6.48 -3.33
CA VAL A 20 5.73 7.68 -3.40
C VAL A 20 6.55 8.94 -3.10
N ARG A 21 7.41 8.91 -2.06
CA ARG A 21 8.29 10.03 -1.72
C ARG A 21 9.19 10.41 -2.89
N ARG A 22 9.83 9.43 -3.53
CA ARG A 22 10.67 9.66 -4.70
C ARG A 22 9.90 10.32 -5.84
N VAL A 23 8.68 9.86 -6.13
CA VAL A 23 7.79 10.46 -7.13
C VAL A 23 7.48 11.94 -6.81
N VAL A 24 7.24 12.26 -5.54
CA VAL A 24 6.99 13.64 -5.09
C VAL A 24 8.24 14.50 -5.23
N GLU A 25 9.39 14.02 -4.78
CA GLU A 25 10.68 14.72 -4.89
C GLU A 25 11.03 15.02 -6.37
N ASP A 26 10.89 14.03 -7.25
CA ASP A 26 11.15 14.15 -8.68
C ASP A 26 10.19 15.13 -9.38
N SER A 27 8.97 15.31 -8.84
CA SER A 27 7.98 16.25 -9.39
C SER A 27 8.35 17.72 -9.20
N LYS A 28 9.22 18.04 -8.22
CA LYS A 28 9.59 19.41 -7.81
C LYS A 28 8.41 20.29 -7.37
N ILE A 29 7.23 19.71 -7.16
CA ILE A 29 6.05 20.41 -6.65
C ILE A 29 6.25 20.70 -5.16
N GLN A 30 6.21 21.98 -4.78
CA GLN A 30 6.36 22.41 -3.39
C GLN A 30 5.06 22.31 -2.59
N ASN A 31 3.92 22.61 -3.23
CA ASN A 31 2.60 22.62 -2.61
C ASN A 31 1.58 22.04 -3.59
N GLY A 32 0.83 21.04 -3.16
CA GLY A 32 -0.14 20.36 -4.00
C GLY A 32 -0.75 19.13 -3.33
N LEU A 33 -1.40 18.31 -4.14
CA LEU A 33 -2.03 17.06 -3.71
C LEU A 33 -1.39 15.87 -4.44
N VAL A 34 -1.13 14.80 -3.69
CA VAL A 34 -0.66 13.53 -4.23
C VAL A 34 -1.82 12.54 -4.20
N HIS A 35 -2.25 12.09 -5.38
CA HIS A 35 -3.27 11.06 -5.51
C HIS A 35 -2.60 9.73 -5.83
N VAL A 36 -2.72 8.77 -4.89
CA VAL A 36 -2.24 7.40 -5.06
C VAL A 36 -3.46 6.50 -5.23
N CYS A 37 -3.50 5.73 -6.32
CA CYS A 37 -4.58 4.80 -6.60
C CYS A 37 -4.04 3.46 -7.10
N SER A 38 -4.77 2.38 -6.79
CA SER A 38 -4.56 1.08 -7.39
C SER A 38 -5.32 1.01 -8.72
N LEU A 39 -4.66 0.52 -9.77
CA LEU A 39 -5.29 0.22 -11.07
C LEU A 39 -5.79 -1.23 -11.14
N HIS A 40 -5.78 -1.96 -10.02
CA HIS A 40 -6.21 -3.34 -9.92
C HIS A 40 -7.44 -3.45 -9.02
N THR A 41 -8.39 -4.30 -9.41
CA THR A 41 -9.63 -4.53 -8.63
C THR A 41 -9.41 -5.38 -7.38
N THR A 42 -8.31 -6.12 -7.31
CA THR A 42 -7.95 -7.04 -6.22
C THR A 42 -6.83 -6.49 -5.34
N GLY A 43 -6.51 -5.20 -5.45
CA GLY A 43 -5.49 -4.53 -4.65
C GLY A 43 -5.96 -3.14 -4.23
N ALA A 44 -5.61 -2.73 -3.02
CA ALA A 44 -6.03 -1.46 -2.44
C ALA A 44 -4.84 -0.63 -1.95
N ILE A 45 -5.07 0.67 -1.76
CA ILE A 45 -4.13 1.58 -1.12
C ILE A 45 -4.73 1.98 0.23
N THR A 46 -3.93 1.94 1.28
CA THR A 46 -4.32 2.39 2.62
C THR A 46 -3.16 3.13 3.27
N ILE A 47 -3.46 3.93 4.30
CA ILE A 47 -2.48 4.61 5.15
C ILE A 47 -2.76 4.16 6.58
N ASN A 48 -1.76 3.60 7.24
CA ASN A 48 -1.85 3.13 8.61
C ASN A 48 -0.48 3.22 9.30
N GLU A 49 -0.39 2.80 10.56
CA GLU A 49 0.86 2.71 11.32
C GLU A 49 1.84 1.74 10.66
N ASN A 50 3.13 2.14 10.65
CA ASN A 50 4.24 1.37 10.09
C ASN A 50 5.41 1.25 11.09
N ALA A 51 5.13 1.42 12.38
CA ALA A 51 6.13 1.32 13.45
C ALA A 51 6.11 -0.08 14.10
N ASP A 52 4.92 -0.67 14.25
CA ASP A 52 4.74 -2.01 14.79
C ASP A 52 4.27 -3.00 13.68
N PRO A 53 5.07 -4.02 13.32
CA PRO A 53 4.68 -5.03 12.32
C PRO A 53 3.45 -5.87 12.73
N ALA A 54 3.05 -5.85 14.02
CA ALA A 54 1.83 -6.51 14.46
C ALA A 54 0.58 -5.91 13.81
N VAL A 55 0.57 -4.59 13.53
CA VAL A 55 -0.57 -3.90 12.91
C VAL A 55 -0.87 -4.46 11.51
N GLU A 56 0.16 -4.63 10.68
CA GLU A 56 0.00 -5.26 9.36
C GLU A 56 -0.53 -6.69 9.49
N THR A 57 0.02 -7.45 10.44
CA THR A 57 -0.36 -8.84 10.67
C THR A 57 -1.83 -8.96 11.07
N ASP A 58 -2.30 -8.10 11.98
CA ASP A 58 -3.68 -8.10 12.47
C ASP A 58 -4.69 -7.68 11.38
N ILE A 59 -4.32 -6.70 10.54
CA ILE A 59 -5.14 -6.29 9.39
C ILE A 59 -5.29 -7.46 8.42
N LEU A 60 -4.18 -8.10 8.04
CA LEU A 60 -4.18 -9.24 7.11
C LEU A 60 -4.97 -10.43 7.68
N ASN A 61 -4.79 -10.75 8.96
CA ASN A 61 -5.53 -11.80 9.65
C ASN A 61 -7.05 -11.51 9.65
N THR A 62 -7.43 -10.26 9.92
CA THR A 62 -8.83 -9.85 9.93
C THR A 62 -9.44 -9.92 8.53
N ILE A 63 -8.74 -9.45 7.51
CA ILE A 63 -9.19 -9.53 6.10
C ILE A 63 -9.43 -10.99 5.71
N ASN A 64 -8.46 -11.88 5.98
CA ASN A 64 -8.58 -13.29 5.65
C ASN A 64 -9.68 -14.01 6.44
N LYS A 65 -10.04 -13.51 7.63
CA LYS A 65 -11.16 -14.03 8.42
C LYS A 65 -12.53 -13.57 7.87
N VAL A 66 -12.63 -12.32 7.45
CA VAL A 66 -13.89 -11.73 6.94
C VAL A 66 -14.16 -12.17 5.49
N VAL A 67 -13.11 -12.31 4.69
CA VAL A 67 -13.15 -12.76 3.30
C VAL A 67 -12.26 -14.00 3.16
N PRO A 68 -12.77 -15.19 3.56
CA PRO A 68 -12.01 -16.43 3.49
C PRO A 68 -11.71 -16.83 2.04
N TRP A 69 -10.66 -17.63 1.86
CA TRP A 69 -10.21 -18.09 0.56
C TRP A 69 -10.84 -19.41 0.09
N ASP A 70 -11.55 -20.07 1.00
CA ASP A 70 -12.29 -21.31 0.80
C ASP A 70 -13.81 -21.04 0.87
#